data_AF-A0A9P6YY12-F1
#
_entry.id   AF-A0A9P6YY12-F1
#
_cell.length_a   1.000
_cell.length_b   1.000
_cell.length_c   1.000
_cell.angle_alpha   90.00
_cell.angle_beta   90.00
_cell.angle_gamma   90.00
#
_symmetry.space_group_name_H-M   'P 1'
#
loop_
_entity.id
_entity.type
_entity.pdbx_description
1 polymer ?
#
loop_
_entity_poly.entity_id
_entity_poly.type
_entity_poly.pdbx_seq_one_letter_code
_entity_poly.pdbx_strand_id
1 'polypeptide(L)'
;MAETNYEKRTPVEGSIHKRKPQRPASVSNDIYISSKSKSSAIVNRIKRLMLKENQKTITIHGLGAMVLRATSIALKAQEDLNDQISLKPTTETISLIDDIIPEDMVF
;
A
#
# COMPACT_ATOMS: atom_id res chain seq x y z
N MET A 1 12.85 25.27 14.95
CA MET A 1 12.32 24.92 13.62
C MET A 1 13.52 24.39 12.84
N ALA A 2 13.63 23.07 12.67
CA ALA A 2 14.81 22.48 12.04
C ALA A 2 14.74 22.69 10.53
N GLU A 3 15.74 23.35 9.96
CA GLU A 3 15.91 23.48 8.51
C GLU A 3 16.26 22.09 7.95
N THR A 4 15.27 21.42 7.37
CA THR A 4 15.53 20.25 6.55
C THR A 4 16.07 20.72 5.21
N ASN A 5 17.40 20.72 5.04
CA ASN A 5 18.08 20.81 3.74
C ASN A 5 17.67 19.59 2.91
N TYR A 6 16.53 19.67 2.22
CA TYR A 6 16.13 18.65 1.27
C TYR A 6 16.82 18.95 -0.06
N GLU A 7 18.06 18.47 -0.21
CA GLU A 7 18.70 18.46 -1.52
C GLU A 7 17.80 17.71 -2.50
N LYS A 8 17.35 18.41 -3.55
CA LYS A 8 16.65 17.75 -4.65
C LYS A 8 17.60 16.72 -5.23
N ARG A 9 17.20 15.44 -5.17
CA ARG A 9 17.95 14.35 -5.81
C ARG A 9 18.28 14.74 -7.24
N THR A 10 19.55 14.65 -7.60
CA THR A 10 20.02 14.81 -8.97
C THR A 10 19.24 13.84 -9.85
N PRO A 11 18.69 14.29 -10.99
CA PRO A 11 18.09 13.38 -11.96
C PRO A 11 19.09 12.29 -12.32
N VAL A 12 18.65 11.04 -12.29
CA VAL A 12 19.45 9.91 -12.73
C VAL A 12 19.40 9.88 -14.26
N GLU A 13 20.56 9.84 -14.91
CA GLU A 13 20.66 9.66 -16.36
C GLU A 13 20.22 8.24 -16.76
N GLY A 14 19.48 8.12 -17.87
CA GLY A 14 18.88 6.86 -18.31
C GLY A 14 17.40 6.69 -17.93
N SER A 15 16.79 5.62 -18.42
CA SER A 15 15.37 5.33 -18.17
C SER A 15 15.19 4.51 -16.89
N ILE A 16 14.27 4.95 -16.02
CA ILE A 16 14.01 4.28 -14.74
C ILE A 16 12.85 3.28 -14.91
N HIS A 17 13.11 2.00 -14.65
CA HIS A 17 12.09 0.97 -14.56
C HIS A 17 11.82 0.61 -13.08
N LYS A 18 10.61 0.94 -12.61
CA LYS A 18 10.22 0.66 -11.23
C LYS A 18 9.86 -0.80 -11.03
N ARG A 19 10.51 -1.48 -10.09
CA ARG A 19 10.15 -2.87 -9.78
C ARG A 19 8.94 -2.91 -8.83
N LYS A 20 8.29 -4.07 -8.77
CA LYS A 20 7.29 -4.32 -7.72
C LYS A 20 8.01 -4.40 -6.36
N PRO A 21 7.43 -3.83 -5.29
CA PRO A 21 7.99 -3.99 -3.95
C PRO A 21 8.20 -5.47 -3.62
N GLN A 22 9.41 -5.81 -3.17
CA GLN A 22 9.71 -7.14 -2.66
C GLN A 22 9.00 -7.31 -1.31
N ARG A 23 8.23 -8.38 -1.18
CA ARG A 23 7.48 -8.67 0.04
C ARG A 23 7.28 -10.17 0.22
N PRO A 24 7.08 -10.66 1.46
CA PRO A 24 6.71 -12.04 1.72
C PRO A 24 5.46 -12.47 0.94
N ALA A 25 5.24 -13.79 0.87
CA ALA A 25 4.06 -14.35 0.23
C ALA A 25 2.79 -13.73 0.83
N SER A 26 1.82 -13.39 -0.04
CA SER A 26 0.57 -12.79 0.43
C SER A 26 -0.19 -13.82 1.25
N VAL A 27 -0.49 -13.49 2.50
CA VAL A 27 -1.43 -14.25 3.31
C VAL A 27 -2.86 -13.85 2.99
N SER A 28 -3.84 -14.72 3.29
CA SER A 28 -5.24 -14.54 2.89
C SER A 28 -5.89 -13.29 3.51
N ASN A 29 -5.44 -12.91 4.70
CA ASN A 29 -5.91 -11.76 5.47
C ASN A 29 -5.17 -10.44 5.18
N ASP A 30 -4.19 -10.43 4.28
CA ASP A 30 -3.54 -9.20 3.83
C ASP A 30 -4.22 -8.64 2.57
N ILE A 31 -4.43 -7.34 2.56
CA ILE A 31 -5.00 -6.61 1.43
C ILE A 31 -4.08 -5.45 1.05
N TYR A 32 -3.52 -5.51 -0.15
CA TYR A 32 -2.64 -4.48 -0.71
C TYR A 32 -3.45 -3.52 -1.58
N ILE A 33 -3.43 -2.25 -1.22
CA ILE A 33 -4.17 -1.21 -1.94
C ILE A 33 -3.34 -0.71 -3.12
N SER A 34 -3.94 -0.79 -4.30
CA SER A 34 -3.40 -0.21 -5.53
C SER A 34 -4.29 0.93 -5.99
N SER A 35 -3.81 1.76 -6.92
CA SER A 35 -4.63 2.80 -7.56
C SER A 35 -5.84 2.23 -8.32
N LYS A 36 -5.72 1.02 -8.87
CA LYS A 36 -6.77 0.35 -9.64
C LYS A 36 -7.82 -0.36 -8.80
N SER A 37 -7.54 -0.62 -7.51
CA SER A 37 -8.49 -1.29 -6.61
C SER A 37 -9.78 -0.44 -6.53
N LYS A 38 -10.98 -1.05 -6.51
CA LYS A 38 -12.24 -0.31 -6.26
C LYS A 38 -12.54 -0.32 -4.75
N SER A 39 -12.79 0.83 -4.14
CA SER A 39 -12.95 0.92 -2.68
C SER A 39 -14.09 0.03 -2.16
N SER A 40 -15.24 0.02 -2.85
CA SER A 40 -16.38 -0.85 -2.51
C SER A 40 -16.05 -2.33 -2.60
N ALA A 41 -15.27 -2.75 -3.59
CA ALA A 41 -14.85 -4.14 -3.73
C ALA A 41 -13.93 -4.57 -2.58
N ILE A 42 -13.06 -3.66 -2.10
CA ILE A 42 -12.20 -3.94 -0.95
C ILE A 42 -13.02 -4.03 0.35
N VAL A 43 -13.95 -3.11 0.58
CA VAL A 43 -14.83 -3.16 1.77
C VAL A 43 -15.66 -4.45 1.79
N ASN A 44 -16.22 -4.86 0.65
CA ASN A 44 -16.94 -6.13 0.52
C ASN A 44 -16.04 -7.34 0.78
N ARG A 45 -14.78 -7.29 0.33
CA ARG A 45 -13.79 -8.33 0.63
C ARG A 45 -13.49 -8.40 2.13
N ILE A 46 -13.31 -7.26 2.80
CA ILE A 46 -13.09 -7.17 4.25
C ILE A 46 -14.26 -7.81 5.00
N LYS A 47 -15.50 -7.42 4.66
CA LYS A 47 -16.72 -8.01 5.24
C LYS A 47 -16.77 -9.52 5.06
N ARG A 48 -16.48 -10.03 3.86
CA ARG A 48 -16.47 -11.47 3.59
C ARG A 48 -15.43 -12.19 4.46
N LEU A 49 -14.20 -11.68 4.50
CA LEU A 49 -13.12 -12.27 5.28
C LEU A 49 -13.45 -12.33 6.77
N MET A 50 -14.02 -11.26 7.34
CA MET A 50 -14.36 -11.22 8.76
C MET A 50 -15.60 -12.06 9.09
N LEU A 51 -16.70 -11.88 8.34
CA LEU A 51 -18.01 -12.42 8.72
C LEU A 51 -18.24 -13.85 8.21
N LYS A 52 -17.67 -14.22 7.06
CA LYS A 52 -17.86 -15.55 6.46
C LYS A 52 -16.67 -16.46 6.64
N GLU A 53 -15.46 -15.91 6.56
CA GLU A 53 -14.22 -16.68 6.64
C GLU A 53 -13.58 -16.62 8.05
N ASN A 54 -14.28 -16.00 9.01
CA ASN A 54 -13.93 -15.90 10.43
C ASN A 54 -12.50 -15.37 10.70
N GLN A 55 -12.00 -14.50 9.83
CA GLN A 55 -10.71 -13.83 10.00
C GLN A 55 -10.84 -12.77 11.10
N LYS A 56 -10.20 -13.00 12.24
CA LYS A 56 -10.20 -12.07 13.39
C LYS A 56 -9.46 -10.77 13.11
N THR A 57 -8.52 -10.78 12.17
CA THR A 57 -7.64 -9.64 11.91
C THR A 57 -7.32 -9.60 10.43
N ILE A 58 -7.44 -8.41 9.85
CA ILE A 58 -7.15 -8.13 8.44
C ILE A 58 -6.19 -6.95 8.40
N THR A 59 -5.13 -7.07 7.60
CA THR A 59 -4.15 -6.01 7.43
C THR A 59 -4.36 -5.33 6.09
N ILE A 60 -4.50 -4.01 6.09
CA ILE A 60 -4.61 -3.20 4.88
C ILE A 60 -3.29 -2.46 4.68
N HIS A 61 -2.59 -2.78 3.60
CA HIS A 61 -1.31 -2.16 3.26
C HIS A 61 -1.52 -1.06 2.21
N GLY A 62 -1.02 0.13 2.51
CA GLY A 62 -0.87 1.22 1.55
C GLY A 62 0.57 1.71 1.55
N LEU A 63 1.19 1.80 0.37
CA LEU A 63 2.55 2.30 0.20
C LEU A 63 2.53 3.67 -0.48
N GLY A 64 3.31 4.63 0.05
CA GLY A 64 3.46 5.97 -0.52
C GLY A 64 2.12 6.67 -0.73
N ALA A 65 1.82 7.06 -1.97
CA ALA A 65 0.56 7.73 -2.32
C ALA A 65 -0.71 6.93 -1.97
N MET A 66 -0.62 5.62 -1.75
CA MET A 66 -1.76 4.77 -1.39
C MET A 66 -2.09 4.76 0.10
N VAL A 67 -1.26 5.36 0.97
CA VAL A 67 -1.49 5.39 2.44
C VAL A 67 -2.82 6.05 2.76
N LEU A 68 -3.07 7.27 2.27
CA LEU A 68 -4.33 7.99 2.53
C LEU A 68 -5.54 7.16 2.10
N ARG A 69 -5.45 6.55 0.92
CA ARG A 69 -6.51 5.72 0.37
C ARG A 69 -6.78 4.47 1.21
N ALA A 70 -5.73 3.80 1.69
CA ALA A 70 -5.84 2.66 2.58
C ALA A 70 -6.55 3.04 3.88
N THR A 71 -6.18 4.18 4.48
CA THR A 71 -6.83 4.72 5.68
C THR A 71 -8.31 5.01 5.44
N SER A 72 -8.67 5.68 4.33
CA SER A 72 -10.08 5.94 4.00
C SER A 72 -10.89 4.66 3.81
N ILE A 73 -10.31 3.63 3.19
CA ILE A 73 -10.97 2.32 3.03
C ILE A 73 -11.17 1.63 4.39
N ALA A 74 -10.18 1.72 5.29
CA ALA A 74 -10.28 1.16 6.63
C ALA A 74 -11.39 1.82 7.45
N LEU A 75 -11.47 3.15 7.43
CA LEU A 75 -12.55 3.92 8.07
C LEU A 75 -13.91 3.55 7.48
N LYS A 76 -14.01 3.47 6.14
CA LYS A 76 -15.27 3.07 5.51
C LYS A 76 -15.68 1.67 5.91
N ALA A 77 -14.74 0.72 5.98
CA ALA A 77 -15.03 -0.64 6.41
C ALA A 77 -15.50 -0.72 7.87
N GLN A 78 -14.96 0.13 8.76
CA GLN A 78 -15.40 0.24 10.15
C GLN A 78 -16.84 0.72 10.25
N GLU A 79 -17.18 1.83 9.58
CA GLU A 79 -18.54 2.36 9.49
C GLU A 79 -19.51 1.29 8.94
N ASP A 80 -19.11 0.63 7.86
CA ASP A 80 -19.90 -0.40 7.18
C ASP A 80 -20.11 -1.69 8.00
N LEU A 81 -19.32 -1.88 9.06
CA LEU A 81 -19.43 -2.95 10.05
C LEU A 81 -20.06 -2.46 11.36
N ASN A 82 -20.68 -1.27 11.35
CA ASN A 82 -21.31 -0.63 12.50
C ASN A 82 -20.35 -0.47 13.70
N ASP A 83 -19.11 -0.06 13.43
CA ASP A 83 -18.07 0.20 14.44
C ASP A 83 -17.70 -1.01 15.33
N GLN A 84 -18.05 -2.23 14.93
CA GLN A 84 -17.73 -3.47 15.65
C GLN A 84 -16.27 -3.89 15.52
N ILE A 85 -15.46 -3.15 14.76
CA ILE A 85 -14.04 -3.40 14.58
C ILE A 85 -13.19 -2.25 15.11
N SER A 86 -12.02 -2.58 15.64
CA SER A 86 -11.02 -1.60 16.08
C SER A 86 -9.94 -1.43 15.01
N LEU A 87 -9.65 -0.17 14.66
CA LEU A 87 -8.56 0.16 13.74
C LEU A 87 -7.26 0.38 14.52
N LYS A 88 -6.16 -0.24 14.06
CA LYS A 88 -4.83 -0.12 14.65
C LYS A 88 -3.83 0.34 13.59
N PRO A 89 -3.60 1.65 13.42
CA PRO A 89 -2.63 2.14 12.45
C PRO A 89 -1.22 1.74 12.86
N THR A 90 -0.47 1.17 11.93
CA THR A 90 0.94 0.80 12.09
C THR A 90 1.74 1.38 10.92
N THR A 91 3.03 1.60 11.14
CA THR A 91 3.95 2.10 10.12
C THR A 91 5.03 1.06 9.87
N GLU A 92 5.48 0.98 8.62
CA GLU A 92 6.54 0.06 8.21
C GLU A 92 7.46 0.77 7.21
N THR A 93 8.73 0.41 7.22
CA THR A 93 9.71 0.86 6.23
C THR A 93 9.96 -0.26 5.24
N ILE A 94 9.69 -0.02 3.96
CA ILE A 94 9.88 -0.99 2.88
C ILE A 94 10.99 -0.51 1.95
N SER A 95 12.00 -1.35 1.72
CA SER A 95 13.05 -1.11 0.73
C SER A 95 12.52 -1.35 -0.69
N LEU A 96 12.70 -0.38 -1.56
CA LEU A 96 12.35 -0.46 -2.98
C LEU A 96 13.64 -0.50 -3.82
N ILE A 97 13.62 -1.32 -4.86
CA ILE A 97 14.72 -1.46 -5.81
C ILE A 97 14.15 -1.11 -7.17
N ASP A 98 14.75 -0.13 -7.84
CA ASP A 98 14.41 0.27 -9.20
C ASP A 98 15.61 0.00 -10.12
N ASP A 99 15.34 -0.25 -11.40
CA ASP A 99 16.36 -0.41 -12.42
C ASP A 99 16.61 0.92 -13.14
N ILE A 100 17.87 1.19 -13.44
CA ILE A 100 18.30 2.31 -14.29
C ILE A 100 18.87 1.68 -15.56
N ILE A 101 18.26 1.96 -16.70
CA ILE A 101 18.69 1.46 -18.01
C ILE A 101 19.44 2.60 -18.71
N PRO A 102 20.76 2.45 -18.92
CA PRO A 102 21.57 3.41 -19.66
C PRO A 102 21.09 3.60 -21.11
N GLU A 103 21.24 4.82 -21.65
CA GLU A 103 20.75 5.16 -23.01
C GLU A 103 21.61 4.54 -24.13
N ASP A 104 22.85 4.16 -23.83
CA ASP A 104 23.82 3.53 -24.76
C ASP A 104 23.57 2.02 -24.99
N MET A 105 22.57 1.44 -24.33
CA MET A 105 22.18 0.02 -24.44
C MET A 105 20.93 -0.22 -25.29
N VAL A 106 20.44 0.79 -26.01
CA VAL A 106 19.32 0.64 -26.97
C VAL A 106 19.89 0.19 -28.32
N PHE A 107 19.91 -1.12 -28.56
CA PHE A 107 20.27 -1.74 -29.86
C PHE A 107 19.17 -1.56 -30.91
#